data_AF-A0A8S9PCS9-F1
#
_entry.id   AF-A0A8S9PCS9-F1
#
_cell.length_a   1.000
_cell.length_b   1.000
_cell.length_c   1.000
_cell.angle_alpha   90.00
_cell.angle_beta   90.00
_cell.angle_gamma   90.00
#
_symmetry.space_group_name_H-M   'P 1'
#
loop_
_entity.id
_entity.type
_entity.pdbx_description
1 polymer ?
#
loop_
_entity_poly.entity_id
_entity_poly.type
_entity_poly.pdbx_seq_one_letter_code
_entity_poly.pdbx_strand_id
1 'polypeptide(L)'
;FMGLKAALVTDCSSLTSFGKLIGLDVLQLSETYQKSDSSSSEFLRLLGFEGGKCLDVSLYDSVFVHIDGDNVGMIDSLIGSIMKMAQPGSEIAPRLHLSVVLSYGSVTDKDASLFPVKTQQEGLNHAFAGLVPRQSYTMRGQKTRDDVRDYCPMLVAQWQDGVTRRDLVDTLSFEALRKLSGNLVIPADRFIHEVAFKLWKAPKYGA
;
A
#
# COMPACT_ATOMS: atom_id res chain seq x y z
N PHE A 1 -3.19 17.82 -0.29
CA PHE A 1 -4.11 17.22 0.70
C PHE A 1 -4.99 18.29 1.37
N MET A 2 -5.77 19.09 0.63
CA MET A 2 -6.65 20.05 1.32
C MET A 2 -7.81 19.30 1.99
N GLY A 3 -7.75 19.16 3.32
CA GLY A 3 -8.84 18.67 4.16
C GLY A 3 -8.73 17.25 4.70
N LEU A 4 -7.65 16.50 4.39
CA LEU A 4 -7.40 15.18 4.98
C LEU A 4 -6.20 15.22 5.91
N LYS A 5 -6.33 14.59 7.07
CA LYS A 5 -5.24 14.37 8.02
C LYS A 5 -4.56 13.05 7.69
N ALA A 6 -3.27 13.10 7.38
CA ALA A 6 -2.52 11.89 7.06
C ALA A 6 -1.20 11.83 7.84
N ALA A 7 -0.87 10.64 8.30
CA ALA A 7 0.37 10.36 9.03
C ALA A 7 1.29 9.43 8.25
N LEU A 8 2.60 9.64 8.38
CA LEU A 8 3.65 8.73 7.97
C LEU A 8 4.35 8.19 9.20
N VAL A 9 4.28 6.87 9.40
CA VAL A 9 5.01 6.17 10.45
C VAL A 9 6.26 5.55 9.85
N THR A 10 7.44 6.04 10.23
CA THR A 10 8.72 5.58 9.69
C THR A 10 9.88 5.88 10.63
N ASP A 11 10.89 4.99 10.65
CA ASP A 11 12.19 5.26 11.26
C ASP A 11 13.24 5.75 10.24
N CYS A 12 12.88 5.83 8.94
CA CYS A 12 13.79 6.27 7.88
C CYS A 12 13.86 7.80 7.80
N SER A 13 15.05 8.37 8.07
CA SER A 13 15.28 9.83 8.09
C SER A 13 14.99 10.53 6.76
N SER A 14 15.28 9.88 5.63
CA SER A 14 14.96 10.39 4.29
C SER A 14 13.45 10.52 4.10
N LEU A 15 12.70 9.50 4.52
CA LEU A 15 11.24 9.51 4.45
C LEU A 15 10.62 10.47 5.46
N THR A 16 11.22 10.65 6.64
CA THR A 16 10.80 11.68 7.59
C THR A 16 10.88 13.07 6.96
N SER A 17 11.99 13.38 6.31
CA SER A 17 12.20 14.68 5.67
C SER A 17 11.20 14.88 4.52
N PHE A 18 11.01 13.84 3.70
CA PHE A 18 10.05 13.85 2.61
C PHE A 18 8.59 13.99 3.09
N GLY A 19 8.18 13.22 4.10
CA GLY A 19 6.83 13.27 4.67
C GLY A 19 6.49 14.66 5.19
N LYS A 20 7.42 15.30 5.93
CA LYS A 20 7.27 16.69 6.39
C LYS A 20 7.15 17.67 5.22
N LEU A 21 7.95 17.49 4.17
CA LEU A 21 7.92 18.34 2.98
C LEU A 21 6.55 18.31 2.29
N ILE A 22 5.90 17.14 2.21
CA ILE A 22 4.58 17.00 1.59
C ILE A 22 3.41 17.24 2.56
N GLY A 23 3.69 17.64 3.80
CA GLY A 23 2.70 18.02 4.80
C GLY A 23 2.03 16.85 5.54
N LEU A 24 2.72 15.71 5.66
CA LEU A 24 2.30 14.61 6.53
C LEU A 24 2.82 14.79 7.95
N ASP A 25 2.02 14.38 8.93
CA ASP A 25 2.51 14.21 10.29
C ASP A 25 3.43 12.99 10.34
N VAL A 26 4.66 13.14 10.83
CA VAL A 26 5.62 12.03 10.88
C VAL A 26 5.75 11.50 12.30
N LEU A 27 5.49 10.21 12.47
CA LEU A 27 5.61 9.47 13.72
C LEU A 27 6.75 8.45 13.61
N GLN A 28 7.48 8.22 14.70
CA GLN A 28 8.51 7.18 14.73
C GLN A 28 7.88 5.79 14.85
N LEU A 29 8.35 4.86 14.03
CA LEU A 29 7.83 3.48 14.03
C LEU A 29 8.21 2.78 15.32
N SER A 30 9.46 2.86 15.73
CA SER A 30 9.99 2.31 16.98
C SER A 30 9.17 2.73 18.22
N GLU A 31 8.87 4.02 18.36
CA GLU A 31 8.05 4.54 19.47
C GLU A 31 6.59 4.08 19.38
N THR A 32 6.03 4.02 18.17
CA THR A 32 4.62 3.63 17.96
C THR A 32 4.43 2.13 18.24
N TYR A 33 5.43 1.30 17.91
CA TYR A 33 5.40 -0.13 18.16
C TYR A 33 5.60 -0.49 19.63
N GLN A 34 6.40 0.29 20.38
CA GLN A 34 6.68 0.05 21.80
C GLN A 34 5.56 0.49 22.75
N LYS A 35 4.66 1.38 22.32
CA LYS A 35 3.60 1.93 23.18
C LYS A 35 2.44 0.98 23.47
N SER A 36 2.35 -0.17 22.80
CA SER A 36 1.21 -1.09 22.94
C SER A 36 1.64 -2.55 22.96
N ASP A 37 1.01 -3.36 23.81
CA ASP A 37 1.20 -4.83 23.85
C ASP A 37 0.79 -5.52 22.53
N SER A 38 0.01 -4.83 21.68
CA SER A 38 -0.30 -5.25 20.31
C SER A 38 -0.13 -4.08 19.34
N SER A 39 0.95 -4.11 18.57
CA SER A 39 1.37 -3.04 17.64
C SER A 39 0.30 -2.56 16.66
N SER A 40 -0.63 -3.44 16.27
CA SER A 40 -1.75 -3.12 15.39
C SER A 40 -2.82 -2.21 16.01
N SER A 41 -3.00 -2.25 17.35
CA SER A 41 -4.01 -1.46 18.04
C SER A 41 -3.71 0.04 17.98
N GLU A 42 -2.44 0.42 18.08
CA GLU A 42 -2.01 1.82 17.98
C GLU A 42 -2.31 2.40 16.60
N PHE A 43 -1.97 1.68 15.52
CA PHE A 43 -2.26 2.13 14.15
C PHE A 43 -3.75 2.23 13.86
N LEU A 44 -4.54 1.28 14.37
CA LEU A 44 -5.99 1.34 14.27
C LEU A 44 -6.57 2.52 15.06
N ARG A 45 -6.01 2.83 16.25
CA ARG A 45 -6.42 3.99 17.04
C ARG A 45 -6.13 5.31 16.33
N LEU A 46 -5.00 5.43 15.62
CA LEU A 46 -4.71 6.59 14.77
C LEU A 46 -5.81 6.82 13.72
N LEU A 47 -6.40 5.74 13.19
CA LEU A 47 -7.52 5.77 12.24
C LEU A 47 -8.90 5.91 12.90
N GLY A 48 -8.97 6.01 14.23
CA GLY A 48 -10.23 6.12 14.97
C GLY A 48 -10.90 4.77 15.27
N PHE A 49 -10.14 3.68 15.40
CA PHE A 49 -10.65 2.37 15.81
C PHE A 49 -10.04 1.95 17.14
N GLU A 50 -10.87 1.58 18.12
CA GLU A 50 -10.41 1.12 19.44
C GLU A 50 -11.34 0.04 19.99
N GLY A 51 -10.76 -1.04 20.52
CA GLY A 51 -11.54 -2.14 21.13
C GLY A 51 -12.55 -2.82 20.19
N GLY A 52 -12.30 -2.83 18.88
CA GLY A 52 -13.22 -3.39 17.88
C GLY A 52 -14.33 -2.44 17.43
N LYS A 53 -14.36 -1.21 17.93
CA LYS A 53 -15.38 -0.19 17.63
C LYS A 53 -14.80 0.98 16.87
N CYS A 54 -15.67 1.76 16.24
CA CYS A 54 -15.31 3.04 15.65
C CYS A 54 -15.50 4.17 16.66
N LEU A 55 -14.49 5.02 16.79
CA LEU A 55 -14.55 6.25 17.56
C LEU A 55 -15.28 7.34 16.75
N ASP A 56 -15.88 8.29 17.47
CA ASP A 56 -16.55 9.44 16.84
C ASP A 56 -15.57 10.39 16.14
N VAL A 57 -14.29 10.34 16.53
CA VAL A 57 -13.23 11.20 15.99
C VAL A 57 -12.01 10.35 15.66
N SER A 58 -11.53 10.45 14.42
CA SER A 58 -10.23 9.93 14.00
C SER A 58 -9.15 11.01 14.13
N LEU A 59 -7.93 10.60 14.50
CA LEU A 59 -6.76 11.48 14.45
C LEU A 59 -6.33 11.70 13.01
N TYR A 60 -6.37 10.64 12.22
CA TYR A 60 -5.97 10.61 10.82
C TYR A 60 -7.02 9.90 9.97
N ASP A 61 -7.21 10.40 8.75
CA ASP A 61 -7.99 9.75 7.71
C ASP A 61 -7.17 8.69 6.96
N SER A 62 -5.84 8.78 7.03
CA SER A 62 -4.92 7.84 6.37
C SER A 62 -3.61 7.73 7.14
N VAL A 63 -3.11 6.51 7.29
CA VAL A 63 -1.83 6.22 7.96
C VAL A 63 -0.98 5.39 7.01
N PHE A 64 0.18 5.93 6.64
CA PHE A 64 1.20 5.24 5.86
C PHE A 64 2.23 4.64 6.82
N VAL A 65 2.40 3.33 6.80
CA VAL A 65 3.40 2.65 7.64
C VAL A 65 4.53 2.15 6.74
N HIS A 66 5.74 2.64 6.98
CA HIS A 66 6.94 2.20 6.27
C HIS A 66 7.74 1.24 7.16
N ILE A 67 7.89 0.00 6.69
CA ILE A 67 8.69 -1.04 7.35
C ILE A 67 9.84 -1.37 6.40
N ASP A 68 11.07 -1.35 6.92
CA ASP A 68 12.28 -1.63 6.14
C ASP A 68 12.33 -3.12 5.70
N GLY A 69 13.04 -3.39 4.61
CA GLY A 69 12.99 -4.66 3.86
C GLY A 69 13.36 -5.90 4.67
N ASP A 70 14.16 -5.75 5.72
CA ASP A 70 14.60 -6.87 6.57
C ASP A 70 13.52 -7.35 7.55
N ASN A 71 12.39 -6.63 7.68
CA ASN A 71 11.38 -6.85 8.71
C ASN A 71 10.07 -7.45 8.16
N VAL A 72 10.15 -8.41 7.23
CA VAL A 72 8.96 -9.09 6.65
C VAL A 72 8.08 -9.73 7.74
N GLY A 73 8.67 -10.28 8.80
CA GLY A 73 7.91 -10.85 9.93
C GLY A 73 7.07 -9.81 10.68
N MET A 74 7.53 -8.56 10.73
CA MET A 74 6.78 -7.44 11.32
C MET A 74 5.57 -7.06 10.48
N ILE A 75 5.72 -7.10 9.14
CA ILE A 75 4.63 -6.87 8.18
C ILE A 75 3.56 -7.95 8.36
N ASP A 76 3.96 -9.22 8.35
CA ASP A 76 3.03 -10.36 8.51
C ASP A 76 2.28 -10.31 9.85
N SER A 77 3.01 -10.08 10.95
CA SER A 77 2.41 -9.95 12.29
C SER A 77 1.42 -8.78 12.38
N LEU A 78 1.78 -7.62 11.80
CA LEU A 78 0.92 -6.44 11.77
C LEU A 78 -0.36 -6.71 10.98
N ILE A 79 -0.23 -7.24 9.76
CA ILE A 79 -1.37 -7.56 8.89
C ILE A 79 -2.27 -8.60 9.57
N GLY A 80 -1.71 -9.69 10.07
CA GLY A 80 -2.46 -10.74 10.75
C GLY A 80 -3.22 -10.21 11.96
N SER A 81 -2.64 -9.26 12.70
CA SER A 81 -3.30 -8.64 13.85
C SER A 81 -4.43 -7.68 13.43
N ILE A 82 -4.23 -6.88 12.38
CA ILE A 82 -5.30 -6.05 11.80
C ILE A 82 -6.46 -6.92 11.30
N MET A 83 -6.15 -7.99 10.57
CA MET A 83 -7.17 -8.93 10.05
C MET A 83 -7.95 -9.63 11.15
N LYS A 84 -7.33 -9.93 12.31
CA LYS A 84 -8.04 -10.47 13.48
C LYS A 84 -9.06 -9.47 14.07
N MET A 85 -8.79 -8.17 14.00
CA MET A 85 -9.70 -7.13 14.49
C MET A 85 -10.78 -6.76 13.47
N ALA A 86 -10.44 -6.82 12.18
CA ALA A 86 -11.32 -6.50 11.07
C ALA A 86 -11.98 -7.76 10.47
N GLN A 87 -12.45 -8.68 11.31
CA GLN A 87 -13.16 -9.88 10.83
C GLN A 87 -14.51 -9.50 10.18
N PRO A 88 -15.03 -10.30 9.23
CA PRO A 88 -16.35 -10.10 8.67
C PRO A 88 -17.42 -9.96 9.77
N GLY A 89 -18.26 -8.93 9.68
CA GLY A 89 -19.27 -8.62 10.69
C GLY A 89 -18.80 -7.75 11.86
N SER A 90 -17.50 -7.43 11.95
CA SER A 90 -17.00 -6.39 12.86
C SER A 90 -17.40 -4.98 12.38
N GLU A 91 -17.44 -4.02 13.31
CA GLU A 91 -17.67 -2.60 12.94
C GLU A 91 -16.51 -2.01 12.13
N ILE A 92 -15.30 -2.55 12.29
CA ILE A 92 -14.07 -2.08 11.64
C ILE A 92 -14.04 -2.49 10.16
N ALA A 93 -14.39 -3.74 9.85
CA ALA A 93 -14.23 -4.31 8.51
C ALA A 93 -14.81 -3.46 7.36
N PRO A 94 -16.06 -2.96 7.42
CA PRO A 94 -16.62 -2.15 6.32
C PRO A 94 -16.04 -0.73 6.23
N ARG A 95 -15.27 -0.28 7.23
CA ARG A 95 -14.75 1.09 7.35
C ARG A 95 -13.23 1.16 7.19
N LEU A 96 -12.54 0.02 7.19
CA LEU A 96 -11.11 -0.07 7.00
C LEU A 96 -10.77 -0.46 5.56
N HIS A 97 -9.94 0.36 4.92
CA HIS A 97 -9.27 0.00 3.67
C HIS A 97 -7.80 -0.26 3.96
N LEU A 98 -7.37 -1.51 3.82
CA LEU A 98 -5.98 -1.91 4.01
C LEU A 98 -5.33 -2.18 2.66
N SER A 99 -4.19 -1.55 2.41
CA SER A 99 -3.36 -1.83 1.24
C SER A 99 -1.93 -2.11 1.67
N VAL A 100 -1.36 -3.17 1.13
CA VAL A 100 0.01 -3.60 1.39
C VAL A 100 0.80 -3.41 0.11
N VAL A 101 1.87 -2.62 0.17
CA VAL A 101 2.75 -2.36 -0.95
C VAL A 101 4.12 -2.95 -0.66
N LEU A 102 4.59 -3.87 -1.50
CA LEU A 102 5.88 -4.53 -1.36
C LEU A 102 6.76 -4.22 -2.57
N SER A 103 8.00 -3.79 -2.36
CA SER A 103 8.99 -3.71 -3.43
C SER A 103 9.65 -5.06 -3.70
N TYR A 104 10.10 -5.31 -4.93
CA TYR A 104 10.84 -6.55 -5.28
C TYR A 104 12.29 -6.61 -4.77
N GLY A 105 12.79 -5.56 -4.10
CA GLY A 105 14.15 -5.50 -3.56
C GLY A 105 14.64 -4.07 -3.38
N SER A 106 15.90 -3.91 -2.95
CA SER A 106 16.56 -2.59 -2.88
C SER A 106 16.90 -2.11 -4.28
N VAL A 107 16.59 -0.85 -4.57
CA VAL A 107 17.07 -0.15 -5.77
C VAL A 107 18.47 0.38 -5.47
N THR A 108 19.51 -0.18 -6.08
CA THR A 108 20.89 0.30 -5.97
C THR A 108 21.12 1.51 -6.89
N ASP A 109 22.15 2.32 -6.63
CA ASP A 109 22.51 3.46 -7.51
C ASP A 109 22.82 3.04 -8.96
N LYS A 110 23.18 1.77 -9.18
CA LYS A 110 23.35 1.20 -10.52
C LYS A 110 22.00 0.99 -11.20
N ASP A 111 20.96 0.68 -10.44
CA ASP A 111 19.60 0.48 -10.93
C ASP A 111 18.97 1.79 -11.42
N ALA A 112 19.33 2.94 -10.84
CA ALA A 112 18.88 4.26 -11.30
C ALA A 112 19.23 4.55 -12.78
N SER A 113 20.32 3.96 -13.29
CA SER A 113 20.73 4.03 -14.70
C SER A 113 20.14 2.92 -15.59
N LEU A 114 19.53 1.88 -14.97
CA LEU A 114 18.91 0.71 -15.60
C LEU A 114 17.37 0.81 -15.70
N PHE A 115 16.78 1.92 -15.23
CA PHE A 115 15.36 2.24 -15.45
C PHE A 115 15.07 3.17 -16.67
N PRO A 116 15.75 3.12 -17.84
CA PRO A 116 15.07 3.55 -19.05
C PRO A 116 13.91 2.58 -19.31
N VAL A 117 12.84 3.11 -19.91
CA VAL A 117 11.51 2.51 -20.14
C VAL A 117 11.50 1.11 -20.82
N LYS A 118 12.67 0.55 -21.18
CA LYS A 118 12.81 -0.70 -21.95
C LYS A 118 14.10 -1.46 -21.57
N THR A 119 14.12 -2.22 -20.47
CA THR A 119 15.15 -3.27 -20.32
C THR A 119 14.71 -4.46 -19.48
N GLN A 120 15.23 -5.63 -19.89
CA GLN A 120 14.98 -6.96 -19.38
C GLN A 120 15.45 -7.13 -17.92
N GLN A 121 14.74 -7.99 -17.20
CA GLN A 121 14.90 -8.32 -15.78
C GLN A 121 16.21 -9.05 -15.49
N GLU A 122 17.33 -8.35 -15.34
CA GLU A 122 18.51 -8.92 -14.68
C GLU A 122 18.39 -8.70 -13.16
N GLY A 123 18.38 -9.78 -12.38
CA GLY A 123 18.32 -9.74 -10.91
C GLY A 123 16.94 -10.02 -10.29
N LEU A 124 15.86 -10.11 -11.09
CA LEU A 124 14.57 -10.55 -10.57
C LEU A 124 14.65 -12.05 -10.24
N ASN A 125 14.42 -12.42 -8.98
CA ASN A 125 14.32 -13.82 -8.63
C ASN A 125 13.18 -14.43 -9.47
N HIS A 126 13.51 -15.45 -10.28
CA HIS A 126 12.61 -16.09 -11.23
C HIS A 126 11.29 -16.54 -10.60
N ALA A 127 11.27 -16.82 -9.30
CA ALA A 127 10.04 -17.07 -8.56
C ALA A 127 9.03 -15.92 -8.75
N PHE A 128 9.47 -14.66 -8.65
CA PHE A 128 8.61 -13.48 -8.73
C PHE A 128 8.30 -12.99 -10.15
N ALA A 129 8.83 -13.63 -11.20
CA ALA A 129 8.62 -13.20 -12.58
C ALA A 129 7.13 -13.17 -12.99
N GLY A 130 6.34 -14.12 -12.47
CA GLY A 130 4.89 -14.18 -12.70
C GLY A 130 4.07 -13.14 -11.95
N LEU A 131 4.68 -12.42 -11.01
CA LEU A 131 4.02 -11.41 -10.19
C LEU A 131 4.19 -9.99 -10.72
N VAL A 132 5.08 -9.78 -11.70
CA VAL A 132 5.42 -8.44 -12.19
C VAL A 132 4.18 -7.75 -12.76
N PRO A 133 3.78 -6.58 -12.19
CA PRO A 133 2.61 -5.87 -12.66
C PRO A 133 2.79 -5.49 -14.12
N ARG A 134 1.78 -5.80 -14.92
CA ARG A 134 1.71 -5.40 -16.32
C ARG A 134 0.65 -4.32 -16.45
N GLN A 135 0.99 -3.24 -17.14
CA GLN A 135 0.02 -2.20 -17.45
C GLN A 135 -1.12 -2.78 -18.27
N SER A 136 -2.35 -2.67 -17.76
CA SER A 136 -3.56 -3.29 -18.35
C SER A 136 -3.99 -2.70 -19.69
N TYR A 137 -3.42 -1.56 -20.10
CA TYR A 137 -3.79 -0.84 -21.33
C TYR A 137 -2.55 -0.55 -22.19
N THR A 138 -2.19 -1.51 -23.02
CA THR A 138 -1.11 -1.39 -24.02
C THR A 138 -1.57 -0.67 -25.30
N MET A 139 -2.88 -0.44 -25.44
CA MET A 139 -3.49 0.14 -26.64
C MET A 139 -4.36 1.37 -26.31
N ARG A 140 -4.34 2.38 -27.19
CA ARG A 140 -5.27 3.52 -27.20
C ARG A 140 -5.75 3.76 -28.63
N GLY A 141 -7.04 3.60 -28.88
CA GLY A 141 -7.62 3.81 -30.22
C GLY A 141 -6.97 2.96 -31.31
N GLN A 142 -6.82 1.65 -31.05
CA GLN A 142 -6.15 0.67 -31.93
C GLN A 142 -4.65 0.91 -32.18
N LYS A 143 -4.05 1.99 -31.66
CA LYS A 143 -2.61 2.21 -31.68
C LYS A 143 -1.98 1.68 -30.39
N THR A 144 -0.88 0.95 -30.54
CA THR A 144 -0.01 0.61 -29.41
C THR A 144 0.50 1.91 -28.78
N ARG A 145 0.48 1.97 -27.46
CA ARG A 145 1.02 3.11 -26.71
C ARG A 145 2.55 3.01 -26.67
N ASP A 146 3.22 4.12 -26.93
CA ASP A 146 4.68 4.19 -26.87
C ASP A 146 5.21 4.38 -25.43
N ASP A 147 4.32 4.76 -24.51
CA ASP A 147 4.59 5.09 -23.09
C ASP A 147 4.17 3.98 -22.11
N VAL A 148 4.08 2.72 -22.58
CA VAL A 148 3.78 1.57 -21.72
C VAL A 148 5.01 1.23 -20.90
N ARG A 149 4.88 1.20 -19.57
CA ARG A 149 5.97 0.75 -18.69
C ARG A 149 5.97 -0.78 -18.62
N ASP A 150 7.09 -1.37 -19.00
CA ASP A 150 7.31 -2.82 -18.91
C ASP A 150 7.77 -3.26 -17.51
N TYR A 151 8.13 -2.30 -16.65
CA TYR A 151 8.64 -2.54 -15.32
C TYR A 151 7.81 -1.79 -14.26
N CYS A 152 7.31 -2.55 -13.30
CA CYS A 152 6.63 -2.03 -12.12
C CYS A 152 7.32 -2.61 -10.88
N PRO A 153 8.09 -1.82 -10.11
CA PRO A 153 8.95 -2.33 -9.03
C PRO A 153 8.19 -2.75 -7.76
N MET A 154 6.87 -2.65 -7.74
CA MET A 154 6.07 -2.76 -6.52
C MET A 154 4.81 -3.59 -6.75
N LEU A 155 4.59 -4.53 -5.85
CA LEU A 155 3.37 -5.29 -5.66
C LEU A 155 2.40 -4.56 -4.75
N VAL A 156 1.11 -4.61 -5.08
CA VAL A 156 0.04 -4.12 -4.20
C VAL A 156 -0.97 -5.24 -3.98
N ALA A 157 -1.33 -5.48 -2.73
CA ALA A 157 -2.46 -6.31 -2.35
C ALA A 157 -3.44 -5.47 -1.53
N GLN A 158 -4.74 -5.65 -1.77
CA GLN A 158 -5.78 -4.85 -1.14
C GLN A 158 -6.80 -5.70 -0.40
N TRP A 159 -7.18 -5.23 0.79
CA TRP A 159 -8.27 -5.80 1.56
C TRP A 159 -9.25 -4.71 1.97
N GLN A 160 -10.51 -4.89 1.58
CA GLN A 160 -11.63 -4.03 1.98
C GLN A 160 -12.92 -4.85 1.93
N ASP A 161 -13.76 -4.69 2.94
CA ASP A 161 -15.10 -5.27 2.94
C ASP A 161 -16.13 -4.35 2.25
N GLY A 162 -17.10 -4.93 1.55
CA GLY A 162 -18.16 -4.18 0.87
C GLY A 162 -17.80 -3.57 -0.50
N VAL A 163 -16.67 -3.94 -1.11
CA VAL A 163 -16.30 -3.56 -2.49
C VAL A 163 -16.33 -4.76 -3.44
N THR A 164 -16.70 -4.52 -4.70
CA THR A 164 -16.77 -5.56 -5.74
C THR A 164 -15.41 -6.02 -6.26
N ARG A 165 -14.34 -5.26 -5.97
CA ARG A 165 -12.95 -5.64 -6.25
C ARG A 165 -12.22 -5.91 -4.94
N ARG A 166 -11.96 -7.18 -4.65
CA ARG A 166 -11.16 -7.66 -3.53
C ARG A 166 -10.20 -8.72 -4.05
N ASP A 167 -8.94 -8.67 -3.62
CA ASP A 167 -8.01 -9.77 -3.84
C ASP A 167 -8.45 -10.97 -2.99
N LEU A 168 -8.43 -12.18 -3.55
CA LEU A 168 -8.79 -13.41 -2.83
C LEU A 168 -7.63 -13.94 -1.97
N VAL A 169 -6.58 -13.13 -1.81
CA VAL A 169 -5.41 -13.44 -0.99
C VAL A 169 -5.80 -13.33 0.49
N ASP A 170 -5.78 -14.45 1.18
CA ASP A 170 -6.12 -14.58 2.60
C ASP A 170 -4.89 -14.70 3.52
N THR A 171 -3.72 -14.92 2.93
CA THR A 171 -2.44 -15.15 3.61
C THR A 171 -1.32 -14.38 2.90
N LEU A 172 -0.40 -13.81 3.68
CA LEU A 172 0.78 -13.13 3.13
C LEU A 172 1.84 -14.15 2.69
N SER A 173 1.56 -14.87 1.62
CA SER A 173 2.52 -15.77 0.99
C SER A 173 2.68 -15.45 -0.49
N PHE A 174 3.89 -15.67 -1.01
CA PHE A 174 4.17 -15.52 -2.43
C PHE A 174 3.21 -16.35 -3.30
N GLU A 175 2.91 -17.59 -2.88
CA GLU A 175 2.02 -18.49 -3.61
C GLU A 175 0.57 -18.02 -3.60
N ALA A 176 0.07 -17.54 -2.45
CA ALA A 176 -1.27 -16.99 -2.34
C ALA A 176 -1.40 -15.71 -3.18
N LEU A 177 -0.43 -14.80 -3.08
CA LEU A 177 -0.37 -13.60 -3.93
C LEU A 177 -0.40 -13.98 -5.41
N ARG A 178 0.37 -14.97 -5.86
CA ARG A 178 0.41 -15.38 -7.27
C ARG A 178 -0.89 -16.02 -7.78
N LYS A 179 -1.56 -16.82 -6.95
CA LYS A 179 -2.72 -17.61 -7.38
C LYS A 179 -4.05 -16.89 -7.15
N LEU A 180 -4.11 -16.02 -6.14
CA LEU A 180 -5.35 -15.47 -5.60
C LEU A 180 -5.44 -13.94 -5.71
N SER A 181 -4.37 -13.23 -6.10
CA SER A 181 -4.51 -11.83 -6.50
C SER A 181 -5.43 -11.73 -7.71
N GLY A 182 -6.43 -10.86 -7.66
CA GLY A 182 -7.34 -10.63 -8.77
C GLY A 182 -6.61 -10.20 -10.04
N ASN A 183 -7.29 -10.29 -11.18
CA ASN A 183 -6.74 -10.28 -12.55
C ASN A 183 -5.81 -9.12 -12.99
N LEU A 184 -5.46 -8.16 -12.13
CA LEU A 184 -4.54 -7.07 -12.44
C LEU A 184 -3.85 -6.63 -11.15
N VAL A 185 -2.59 -7.05 -10.97
CA VAL A 185 -1.68 -6.33 -10.07
C VAL A 185 -1.71 -4.87 -10.53
N ILE A 186 -2.35 -4.00 -9.76
CA ILE A 186 -2.38 -2.57 -10.08
C ILE A 186 -0.96 -2.08 -9.88
N PRO A 187 -0.32 -1.48 -10.91
CA PRO A 187 0.96 -0.81 -10.72
C PRO A 187 0.88 0.10 -9.49
N ALA A 188 1.81 -0.02 -8.53
CA ALA A 188 1.68 0.69 -7.26
C ALA A 188 1.60 2.21 -7.43
N ASP A 189 2.21 2.75 -8.49
CA ASP A 189 2.06 4.14 -8.92
C ASP A 189 0.60 4.46 -9.28
N ARG A 190 -0.08 3.62 -10.06
CA ARG A 190 -1.51 3.76 -10.32
C ARG A 190 -2.35 3.67 -9.05
N PHE A 191 -2.00 2.77 -8.12
CA PHE A 191 -2.71 2.70 -6.83
C PHE A 191 -2.53 3.99 -6.03
N ILE A 192 -1.30 4.49 -5.90
CA ILE A 192 -1.02 5.75 -5.21
C ILE A 192 -1.75 6.91 -5.91
N HIS A 193 -1.83 6.91 -7.24
CA HIS A 193 -2.65 7.86 -7.99
C HIS A 193 -4.15 7.70 -7.72
N GLU A 194 -4.68 6.48 -7.61
CA GLU A 194 -6.09 6.22 -7.30
C GLU A 194 -6.43 6.60 -5.84
N VAL A 195 -5.55 6.31 -4.89
CA VAL A 195 -5.65 6.77 -3.50
C VAL A 195 -5.62 8.28 -3.49
N ALA A 196 -4.61 8.90 -4.11
CA ALA A 196 -4.53 10.34 -4.23
C ALA A 196 -5.79 10.91 -4.91
N PHE A 197 -6.34 10.28 -5.96
CA PHE A 197 -7.54 10.74 -6.64
C PHE A 197 -8.82 10.58 -5.81
N LYS A 198 -8.97 9.49 -5.06
CA LYS A 198 -10.12 9.25 -4.17
C LYS A 198 -10.07 10.12 -2.92
N LEU A 199 -8.86 10.38 -2.42
CA LEU A 199 -8.58 11.21 -1.25
C LEU A 199 -8.57 12.70 -1.61
N TRP A 200 -8.12 13.07 -2.80
CA TRP A 200 -8.28 14.43 -3.32
C TRP A 200 -9.76 14.63 -3.59
N LYS A 201 -10.37 15.61 -2.92
CA LYS A 201 -11.64 16.18 -3.40
C LYS A 201 -11.38 16.94 -4.69
N ALA A 202 -10.97 16.22 -5.74
CA ALA A 202 -10.99 16.80 -7.07
C ALA A 202 -12.47 17.11 -7.26
N PRO A 203 -12.83 18.35 -7.64
CA PRO A 203 -14.20 18.60 -8.04
C PRO A 203 -14.50 17.48 -9.03
N LYS A 204 -15.43 16.59 -8.68
CA LYS A 204 -16.00 15.70 -9.69
C LYS A 204 -16.34 16.66 -10.81
N TYR A 205 -15.71 16.47 -11.97
CA TYR A 205 -15.97 17.26 -13.17
C TYR A 205 -17.44 17.64 -13.14
N GLY A 206 -17.71 18.95 -13.05
CA GLY A 206 -19.04 19.44 -12.69
C GLY A 206 -20.10 18.91 -13.64
N ALA A 207 -21.29 18.67 -13.08
CA ALA A 207 -22.57 18.44 -13.74
C ALA A 207 -22.63 17.30 -14.77
#